data_AF-A0A1G6ZB11-F1
#
_entry.id   AF-A0A1G6ZB11-F1
#
_cell.length_a   1.000
_cell.length_b   1.000
_cell.length_c   1.000
_cell.angle_alpha   90.00
_cell.angle_beta   90.00
_cell.angle_gamma   90.00
#
_symmetry.space_group_name_H-M   'P 1'
#
loop_
_entity.id
_entity.type
_entity.pdbx_description
1 polymer ?
#
loop_
_entity_poly.entity_id
_entity_poly.type
_entity_poly.pdbx_seq_one_letter_code
_entity_poly.pdbx_strand_id
1 'polypeptide(L)'
;MTCVHCGSDEVVKRGTTGKDAQQYWCKACETYFNDLTDTIFGQHRFELEEMFYTIKEMRSERSAQIARDLDRDYEAVLNFVHEVQEASGEIDEFELSEVCEADEIYVTAGEKGREDEDSSPRERGLKKRGVETSRETNHQC
;
A
#
# COMPACT_ATOMS: atom_id res chain seq x y z
N MET A 1 -16.81 -3.11 26.38
CA MET A 1 -16.49 -2.52 25.06
C MET A 1 -16.57 -1.03 25.26
N THR A 2 -15.48 -0.33 24.97
CA THR A 2 -15.34 1.08 25.27
C THR A 2 -15.22 1.84 23.96
N CYS A 3 -15.82 3.02 23.87
CA CYS A 3 -15.77 3.81 22.65
C CYS A 3 -14.34 4.29 22.36
N VAL A 4 -13.84 4.02 21.15
CA VAL A 4 -12.50 4.43 20.70
C VAL A 4 -12.34 5.95 20.60
N HIS A 5 -13.44 6.70 20.44
CA HIS A 5 -13.40 8.15 20.30
C HIS A 5 -13.46 8.91 21.64
N CYS A 6 -14.20 8.41 22.63
CA CYS A 6 -14.47 9.15 23.87
C CYS A 6 -14.24 8.38 25.17
N GLY A 7 -13.90 7.08 25.11
CA GLY A 7 -13.63 6.27 26.29
C GLY A 7 -14.88 5.87 27.11
N SER A 8 -16.10 6.16 26.65
CA SER A 8 -17.33 5.78 27.36
C SER A 8 -17.70 4.31 27.14
N ASP A 9 -18.25 3.67 28.17
CA ASP A 9 -18.82 2.32 28.12
C ASP A 9 -20.29 2.28 27.68
N GLU A 10 -20.90 3.44 27.41
CA GLU A 10 -22.27 3.55 26.92
C GLU A 10 -22.38 3.20 25.42
N VAL A 11 -21.97 1.98 25.07
CA VAL A 11 -21.88 1.47 23.70
C VAL A 11 -22.92 0.39 23.46
N VAL A 12 -23.63 0.50 22.33
CA VAL A 12 -24.55 -0.56 21.86
C VAL A 12 -24.02 -1.24 20.62
N LYS A 13 -24.16 -2.57 20.56
CA LYS A 13 -23.90 -3.36 19.36
C LYS A 13 -25.01 -3.15 18.33
N ARG A 14 -24.63 -3.05 17.07
CA ARG A 14 -25.53 -2.98 15.91
C ARG A 14 -25.28 -4.17 14.97
N GLY A 15 -25.65 -4.08 13.70
CA GLY A 15 -25.34 -5.12 12.71
C GLY A 15 -23.84 -5.22 12.43
N THR A 16 -23.50 -5.94 11.37
CA THR A 16 -22.14 -6.03 10.84
C THR A 16 -21.95 -5.07 9.67
N THR A 17 -20.69 -4.72 9.39
CA THR A 17 -20.31 -3.99 8.17
C THR A 17 -20.23 -4.97 6.99
N GLY A 18 -20.00 -4.45 5.78
CA GLY A 18 -19.78 -5.29 4.59
C GLY A 18 -18.57 -6.23 4.69
N LYS A 19 -17.61 -5.95 5.59
CA LYS A 19 -16.45 -6.80 5.88
C LYS A 19 -16.65 -7.72 7.08
N ASP A 20 -17.91 -8.01 7.43
CA ASP A 20 -18.31 -8.79 8.61
C ASP A 20 -17.83 -8.28 9.98
N ALA A 21 -17.22 -7.09 10.05
CA ALA A 21 -16.84 -6.45 11.30
C ALA A 21 -18.07 -5.98 12.09
N GLN A 22 -18.07 -6.17 13.42
CA GLN A 22 -19.16 -5.73 14.29
C GLN A 22 -19.23 -4.20 14.32
N GLN A 23 -20.42 -3.64 14.07
CA GLN A 23 -20.65 -2.20 14.19
C GLN A 23 -21.16 -1.85 15.60
N TYR A 24 -20.69 -0.72 16.13
CA TYR A 24 -21.05 -0.17 17.43
C TYR A 24 -21.53 1.27 17.28
N TRP A 25 -22.41 1.69 18.20
CA TRP A 25 -22.81 3.09 18.36
C TRP A 25 -22.62 3.51 19.81
N CYS A 26 -21.87 4.59 20.03
CA CYS A 26 -21.68 5.17 21.34
C CYS A 26 -22.80 6.19 21.62
N LYS A 27 -23.48 6.06 22.76
CA LYS A 27 -24.52 7.03 23.18
C LYS A 27 -23.94 8.33 23.72
N ALA A 28 -22.74 8.29 24.30
CA ALA A 28 -22.13 9.46 24.94
C ALA A 28 -21.61 10.49 23.93
N CYS A 29 -20.97 10.04 22.84
CA CYS A 29 -20.47 10.92 21.77
C CYS A 29 -21.23 10.75 20.45
N GLU A 30 -22.33 10.00 20.47
CA GLU A 30 -23.26 9.77 19.34
C GLU A 30 -22.61 9.26 18.04
N THR A 31 -21.40 8.70 18.12
CA THR A 31 -20.58 8.30 16.96
C THR A 31 -20.61 6.78 16.74
N TYR A 32 -20.45 6.36 15.48
CA TYR A 32 -20.31 4.97 15.09
C TYR A 32 -18.84 4.57 14.97
N PHE A 33 -18.53 3.34 15.37
CA PHE A 33 -17.22 2.73 15.16
C PHE A 33 -17.40 1.21 14.98
N ASN A 34 -16.37 0.51 14.55
CA ASN A 34 -16.38 -0.94 14.35
C ASN A 34 -15.04 -1.55 14.76
N ASP A 35 -14.92 -2.87 14.67
CA ASP A 35 -13.69 -3.60 15.03
C ASP A 35 -12.45 -3.18 14.21
N LEU A 36 -12.64 -2.56 13.05
CA LEU A 36 -11.58 -2.10 12.15
C LEU A 36 -11.31 -0.59 12.29
N THR A 37 -12.04 0.13 13.14
CA THR A 37 -11.78 1.56 13.39
C THR A 37 -10.38 1.73 13.97
N ASP A 38 -9.65 2.73 13.47
CA ASP A 38 -8.26 3.04 13.83
C ASP A 38 -7.26 1.90 13.54
N THR A 39 -7.56 1.05 12.55
CA THR A 39 -6.64 0.02 12.04
C THR A 39 -6.36 0.25 10.55
N ILE A 40 -5.26 -0.32 10.06
CA ILE A 40 -4.94 -0.39 8.62
C ILE A 40 -6.00 -1.13 7.79
N PHE A 41 -6.94 -1.83 8.44
CA PHE A 41 -8.04 -2.54 7.77
C PHE A 41 -9.31 -1.67 7.63
N GLY A 42 -9.34 -0.52 8.32
CA GLY A 42 -10.41 0.45 8.26
C GLY A 42 -10.44 1.19 6.92
N GLN A 43 -11.61 1.70 6.53
CA GLN A 43 -11.73 2.70 5.44
C GLN A 43 -11.28 2.28 4.01
N HIS A 44 -10.92 1.01 3.76
CA HIS A 44 -10.67 0.53 2.39
C HIS A 44 -11.90 -0.07 1.71
N ARG A 45 -11.87 -0.11 0.37
CA ARG A 45 -12.84 -0.86 -0.47
C ARG A 45 -12.38 -2.30 -0.77
N PHE A 46 -11.25 -2.70 -0.20
CA PHE A 46 -10.74 -4.06 -0.26
C PHE A 46 -11.45 -4.92 0.78
N GLU A 47 -11.79 -6.15 0.43
CA GLU A 47 -12.18 -7.17 1.39
C GLU A 47 -10.98 -7.54 2.27
N LEU A 48 -11.23 -8.06 3.47
CA LEU A 48 -10.15 -8.39 4.41
C LEU A 48 -9.16 -9.38 3.80
N GLU A 49 -9.64 -10.35 3.02
CA GLU A 49 -8.84 -11.36 2.34
C GLU A 49 -7.87 -10.73 1.33
N GLU A 50 -8.30 -9.70 0.60
CA GLU A 50 -7.46 -8.98 -0.37
C GLU A 50 -6.36 -8.18 0.34
N MET A 51 -6.68 -7.62 1.50
CA MET A 51 -5.73 -6.89 2.34
C MET A 51 -4.68 -7.84 2.92
N PHE A 52 -5.11 -8.97 3.48
CA PHE A 52 -4.18 -10.01 3.95
C PHE A 52 -3.31 -10.59 2.83
N TYR A 53 -3.89 -10.79 1.64
CA TYR A 53 -3.15 -11.21 0.46
C TYR A 53 -2.07 -10.18 0.09
N THR A 54 -2.44 -8.90 0.05
CA THR A 54 -1.50 -7.81 -0.26
C THR A 54 -0.34 -7.76 0.74
N ILE A 55 -0.63 -7.82 2.05
CA ILE A 55 0.38 -7.85 3.12
C ILE A 55 1.31 -9.05 2.99
N LYS A 56 0.78 -10.22 2.60
CA LYS A 56 1.58 -11.43 2.40
C LYS A 56 2.49 -11.31 1.17
N GLU A 57 1.95 -10.89 0.04
CA GLU A 57 2.65 -10.92 -1.25
C GLU A 57 3.59 -9.73 -1.45
N MET A 58 3.37 -8.58 -0.80
CA MET A 58 4.25 -7.39 -0.94
C MET A 58 5.72 -7.64 -0.57
N ARG A 59 6.02 -8.74 0.13
CA ARG A 59 7.40 -9.17 0.45
C ARG A 59 8.13 -9.85 -0.70
N SER A 60 7.39 -10.37 -1.68
CA SER A 60 7.94 -11.21 -2.75
C SER A 60 7.57 -10.70 -4.14
N GLU A 61 6.43 -10.03 -4.27
CA GLU A 61 5.86 -9.57 -5.52
C GLU A 61 5.81 -8.05 -5.61
N ARG A 62 5.83 -7.55 -6.85
CA ARG A 62 5.66 -6.13 -7.14
C ARG A 62 4.19 -5.74 -6.95
N SER A 63 3.90 -4.53 -6.50
CA SER A 63 2.50 -4.04 -6.36
C SER A 63 1.70 -4.15 -7.66
N ALA A 64 2.34 -4.02 -8.83
CA ALA A 64 1.72 -4.22 -10.14
C ALA A 64 1.35 -5.69 -10.48
N GLN A 65 1.97 -6.67 -9.83
CA GLN A 65 1.58 -8.08 -9.90
C GLN A 65 0.39 -8.32 -8.98
N ILE A 66 0.48 -7.86 -7.72
CA ILE A 66 -0.60 -7.95 -6.74
C ILE A 66 -1.91 -7.32 -7.26
N ALA A 67 -1.82 -6.12 -7.87
CA ALA A 67 -2.97 -5.46 -8.47
C ALA A 67 -3.62 -6.27 -9.59
N ARG A 68 -2.82 -6.97 -10.42
CA ARG A 68 -3.35 -7.87 -11.46
C ARG A 68 -3.98 -9.12 -10.87
N ASP A 69 -3.37 -9.69 -9.83
CA ASP A 69 -3.87 -10.91 -9.20
C ASP A 69 -5.20 -10.67 -8.47
N LEU A 70 -5.39 -9.47 -7.93
CA LEU A 70 -6.62 -9.05 -7.26
C LEU A 70 -7.67 -8.43 -8.20
N ASP A 71 -7.34 -8.19 -9.48
CA ASP A 71 -8.15 -7.37 -10.40
C ASP A 71 -8.52 -6.00 -9.81
N ARG A 72 -7.53 -5.32 -9.23
CA ARG A 72 -7.67 -4.01 -8.59
C ARG A 72 -6.83 -2.94 -9.27
N ASP A 73 -7.21 -1.70 -9.02
CA ASP A 73 -6.42 -0.55 -9.45
C ASP A 73 -5.03 -0.56 -8.81
N TYR A 74 -4.01 -0.24 -9.62
CA TYR A 74 -2.62 -0.25 -9.19
C TYR A 74 -2.36 0.79 -8.10
N GLU A 75 -2.90 2.01 -8.22
CA GLU A 75 -2.68 3.06 -7.23
C GLU A 75 -3.35 2.69 -5.91
N ALA A 76 -4.54 2.09 -5.94
CA ALA A 76 -5.21 1.62 -4.74
C ALA A 76 -4.38 0.57 -3.97
N VAL A 77 -3.79 -0.41 -4.68
CA VAL A 77 -2.91 -1.41 -4.06
C VAL A 77 -1.62 -0.77 -3.56
N LEU A 78 -1.01 0.11 -4.35
CA LEU A 78 0.22 0.79 -3.96
C LEU A 78 0.04 1.66 -2.71
N ASN A 79 -1.07 2.41 -2.63
CA ASN A 79 -1.39 3.22 -1.46
C ASN A 79 -1.55 2.36 -0.21
N PHE A 80 -2.22 1.21 -0.32
CA PHE A 80 -2.36 0.29 0.81
C PHE A 80 -1.00 -0.31 1.22
N VAL A 81 -0.14 -0.64 0.26
CA VAL A 81 1.24 -1.09 0.57
C VAL A 81 2.02 -0.01 1.34
N HIS A 82 1.92 1.25 0.95
CA HIS A 82 2.58 2.34 1.67
C HIS A 82 2.04 2.50 3.10
N GLU A 83 0.73 2.40 3.29
CA GLU A 83 0.11 2.46 4.62
C GLU A 83 0.57 1.31 5.53
N VAL A 84 0.71 0.09 4.99
CA VAL A 84 1.27 -1.05 5.73
C VAL A 84 2.73 -0.81 6.12
N GLN A 85 3.52 -0.21 5.23
CA GLN A 85 4.92 0.13 5.50
C GLN A 85 5.05 1.20 6.57
N GLU A 86 4.22 2.25 6.52
CA GLU A 86 4.18 3.32 7.52
C GLU A 86 3.75 2.77 8.90
N ALA A 87 2.75 1.89 8.93
CA ALA A 87 2.31 1.22 10.15
C ALA A 87 3.34 0.24 10.74
N SER A 88 4.33 -0.21 9.95
CA SER A 88 5.38 -1.11 10.42
C SER A 88 6.41 -0.42 11.35
N GLY A 89 6.33 0.91 11.48
CA GLY A 89 7.15 1.69 12.40
C GLY A 89 8.59 1.90 11.93
N GLU A 90 9.35 2.64 12.74
CA GLU A 90 10.78 2.83 12.54
C GLU A 90 11.57 1.71 13.23
N ILE A 91 12.79 1.49 12.76
CA ILE A 91 13.73 0.60 13.45
C ILE A 91 14.17 1.34 14.72
N ASP A 92 13.97 0.72 15.88
CA ASP A 92 14.40 1.26 17.17
C ASP A 92 15.89 1.63 17.15
N GLU A 93 16.26 2.73 17.80
CA GLU A 93 17.67 3.10 17.96
C GLU A 93 18.38 2.05 18.82
N PHE A 94 19.47 1.48 18.32
CA PHE A 94 20.26 0.46 19.00
C PHE A 94 21.74 0.84 19.09
N GLU A 95 22.37 0.54 20.23
CA GLU A 95 23.80 0.75 20.41
C GLU A 95 24.59 -0.42 19.82
N LEU A 96 25.48 -0.12 18.86
CA LEU A 96 26.47 -1.08 18.38
C LEU A 96 27.56 -1.26 19.44
N SER A 97 27.85 -2.50 19.82
CA SER A 97 28.91 -2.82 20.79
C SER A 97 29.79 -3.97 20.29
N GLU A 98 31.02 -4.00 20.78
CA GLU A 98 32.04 -5.00 20.45
C GLU A 98 32.43 -5.01 18.95
N VAL A 99 32.50 -6.20 18.33
CA VAL A 99 32.86 -6.37 16.92
C VAL A 99 31.57 -6.45 16.11
N CYS A 100 31.37 -5.50 15.20
CA CYS A 100 30.22 -5.45 14.31
C CYS A 100 30.62 -5.78 12.87
N GLU A 101 29.79 -6.58 12.19
CA GLU A 101 29.90 -6.84 10.75
C GLU A 101 28.82 -6.04 10.02
N ALA A 102 29.18 -5.46 8.88
CA ALA A 102 28.27 -4.71 8.04
C ALA A 102 28.40 -5.22 6.59
N ASP A 103 27.32 -5.81 6.08
CA ASP A 103 27.22 -6.21 4.68
C ASP A 103 26.73 -5.03 3.83
N GLU A 104 27.38 -4.78 2.69
CA GLU A 104 26.94 -3.78 1.72
C GLU A 104 26.10 -4.41 0.61
N ILE A 105 24.93 -3.81 0.34
CA ILE A 105 24.08 -4.19 -0.80
C ILE A 105 23.86 -2.94 -1.66
N TYR A 106 24.27 -3.03 -2.92
CA TYR A 106 24.05 -1.97 -3.89
C TYR A 106 22.68 -2.13 -4.55
N VAL A 107 21.74 -1.25 -4.22
CA VAL A 107 20.44 -1.16 -4.89
C VAL A 107 20.44 0.08 -5.77
N THR A 108 20.09 -0.08 -7.05
CA THR A 108 19.93 1.05 -7.96
C THR A 108 18.75 1.91 -7.51
N ALA A 109 19.03 3.01 -6.82
CA ALA A 109 18.05 4.05 -6.59
C ALA A 109 17.61 4.59 -7.96
N GLY A 110 16.32 4.50 -8.27
CA GLY A 110 15.78 4.99 -9.54
C GLY A 110 15.84 6.51 -9.62
N GLU A 111 17.02 7.10 -9.84
CA GLU A 111 17.24 8.56 -9.98
C GLU A 111 16.76 9.10 -11.34
N LYS A 112 15.65 8.58 -11.86
CA LYS A 112 15.05 9.13 -13.08
C LYS A 112 14.57 10.55 -12.79
N GLY A 113 15.04 11.51 -13.60
CA GLY A 113 14.61 12.90 -13.52
C GLY A 113 15.47 13.80 -12.64
N ARG A 114 16.57 13.30 -12.05
CA ARG A 114 17.64 14.17 -11.55
C ARG A 114 18.48 14.63 -12.73
N GLU A 115 18.55 15.93 -12.92
CA GLU A 115 19.49 16.55 -13.87
C GLU A 115 20.87 16.44 -13.25
N ASP A 116 21.73 15.65 -13.88
CA ASP A 116 23.14 15.58 -13.56
C ASP A 116 23.85 16.28 -14.72
N GLU A 117 24.12 17.58 -14.53
CA GLU A 117 24.68 18.49 -15.54
C GLU A 117 26.05 18.00 -16.06
N ASP A 118 26.76 17.19 -15.27
CA ASP A 118 28.09 16.66 -15.59
C ASP A 118 28.05 15.25 -16.22
N SER A 119 26.87 14.62 -16.32
CA SER A 119 26.72 13.27 -16.85
C SER A 119 26.21 13.23 -18.29
N SER A 120 26.77 12.33 -19.10
CA SER A 120 26.22 12.08 -20.44
C SER A 120 24.81 11.47 -20.34
N PRO A 121 23.88 11.83 -21.25
CA PRO A 121 22.54 11.25 -21.25
C PRO A 121 22.58 9.72 -21.20
N ARG A 122 21.78 9.13 -20.30
CA ARG A 122 21.72 7.66 -20.14
C ARG A 122 21.40 7.00 -21.48
N GLU A 123 22.27 6.10 -21.93
CA GLU A 123 21.96 5.27 -23.09
C GLU A 123 20.78 4.36 -22.78
N ARG A 124 19.77 4.34 -23.66
CA ARG A 124 18.61 3.47 -23.50
C ARG A 124 19.04 2.02 -23.72
N GLY A 125 19.05 1.23 -22.65
CA GLY A 125 19.37 -0.21 -22.71
C GLY A 125 18.39 -1.06 -23.53
N LEU A 126 17.21 -0.52 -23.88
CA LEU A 126 16.23 -1.17 -24.75
C LEU A 126 16.21 -0.49 -26.11
N LYS A 127 16.57 -1.24 -27.17
CA LYS A 127 16.39 -0.80 -28.56
C LYS A 127 14.90 -0.51 -28.78
N LYS A 128 14.58 0.59 -29.48
CA LYS A 128 13.22 0.82 -29.99
C LYS A 128 12.81 -0.45 -30.76
N ARG A 129 11.73 -1.12 -30.35
CA ARG A 129 11.06 -2.09 -31.23
C ARG A 129 10.81 -1.38 -32.55
N GLY A 130 11.25 -2.00 -33.65
CA GLY A 130 11.14 -1.42 -34.98
C GLY A 130 9.72 -0.90 -35.21
N VAL A 131 9.64 0.34 -35.70
CA VAL A 131 8.42 0.91 -36.23
C VAL A 131 8.00 0.01 -37.40
N GLU A 132 7.03 -0.87 -37.17
CA GLU A 132 6.30 -1.45 -38.30
C GLU A 132 5.53 -0.30 -38.94
N THR A 133 5.82 -0.09 -40.21
CA THR A 133 5.18 0.88 -41.08
C THR A 133 3.66 0.79 -40.97
N SER A 134 3.06 1.91 -40.61
CA SER A 134 1.64 2.23 -40.71
C SER A 134 0.96 1.55 -41.90
N ARG A 135 0.03 0.64 -41.61
CA ARG A 135 -1.06 0.29 -42.51
C ARG A 135 -2.37 0.78 -41.88
N GLU A 136 -2.81 1.92 -42.42
CA GLU A 136 -4.20 2.36 -42.56
C GLU A 136 -5.14 2.15 -41.36
N THR A 137 -5.28 3.19 -40.53
CA THR A 137 -6.48 3.38 -39.71
C THR A 137 -7.67 3.72 -40.61
N ASN A 138 -8.59 2.77 -40.77
CA ASN A 138 -9.99 3.05 -41.06
C ASN A 138 -10.81 2.56 -39.87
N HIS A 139 -11.19 3.49 -38.99
CA HIS A 139 -12.51 3.39 -38.35
C HIS A 139 -13.11 4.78 -38.27
N GLN A 140 -14.27 4.86 -38.89
CA GLN A 140 -15.12 6.00 -39.15
C GLN A 140 -16.14 6.06 -38.01
N CYS A 141 -16.31 7.27 -37.46
CA CYS A 141 -17.35 7.79 -36.56
C CYS A 141 -17.91 6.88 -35.45
#